data_AF-X1J3C5-F1
#
_entry.id   AF-X1J3C5-F1
#
_cell.length_a   1.000
_cell.length_b   1.000
_cell.length_c   1.000
_cell.angle_alpha   90.00
_cell.angle_beta   90.00
_cell.angle_gamma   90.00
#
_symmetry.space_group_name_H-M   'P 1'
#
loop_
_entity.id
_entity.type
_entity.pdbx_description
1 polymer ?
#
loop_
_entity_poly.entity_id
_entity_poly.type
_entity_poly.pdbx_seq_one_letter_code
_entity_poly.pdbx_strand_id
1 'polypeptide(L)' 'MRKDYIFLYLLFCLIGAGLEWCYGAFWDMVGVTPWTYPNSLLHYTSLEGLPLWGFGGLVIVSIFKSVIQRKA' A
#
# COMPACT_ATOMS: atom_id res chain seq x y z
N MET A 1 15.47 -15.27 0.15
CA MET A 1 14.04 -14.95 -0.05
C MET A 1 13.61 -15.50 -1.40
N ARG A 2 12.45 -16.19 -1.50
CA ARG A 2 11.92 -16.64 -2.80
C ARG A 2 11.66 -15.39 -3.65
N LYS A 3 12.12 -15.35 -4.91
CA LYS A 3 12.03 -14.18 -5.80
C LYS A 3 10.60 -13.62 -5.86
N ASP A 4 9.61 -14.51 -5.80
CA ASP A 4 8.18 -14.21 -5.79
C ASP A 4 7.76 -13.23 -4.68
N TYR A 5 8.36 -13.32 -3.49
CA TYR A 5 8.02 -12.41 -2.38
C TYR A 5 8.55 -11.01 -2.59
N ILE A 6 9.68 -10.85 -3.30
CA ILE A 6 10.22 -9.54 -3.65
C ILE A 6 9.32 -8.90 -4.72
N PHE A 7 8.89 -9.67 -5.73
CA PHE A 7 7.93 -9.19 -6.73
C PHE A 7 6.60 -8.79 -6.10
N LEU A 8 6.05 -9.63 -5.22
CA LEU A 8 4.81 -9.31 -4.49
C LEU A 8 4.97 -8.09 -3.60
N TYR A 9 6.10 -7.96 -2.90
CA TYR A 9 6.40 -6.78 -2.10
C TYR A 9 6.37 -5.50 -2.93
N LEU A 10 7.12 -5.47 -4.05
CA LEU A 10 7.16 -4.31 -4.94
C LEU A 10 5.78 -4.02 -5.54
N LEU A 11 5.02 -5.05 -5.90
CA LEU A 11 3.65 -4.91 -6.39
C LEU A 11 2.74 -4.26 -5.33
N PHE A 12 2.82 -4.71 -4.08
CA PHE A 12 2.03 -4.13 -2.99
C PHE A 12 2.46 -2.70 -2.64
N CYS A 13 3.76 -2.38 -2.72
CA CYS A 13 4.24 -1.00 -2.61
C CYS A 13 3.56 -0.10 -3.65
N LEU A 14 3.59 -0.50 -4.93
CA LEU A 14 3.02 0.28 -6.02
C LEU A 14 1.49 0.42 -5.92
N ILE A 15 0.79 -0.68 -5.62
CA ILE A 15 -0.67 -0.67 -5.47
C ILE A 15 -1.07 0.18 -4.27
N GLY A 16 -0.43 -0.02 -3.11
CA GLY A 16 -0.76 0.72 -1.89
C GLY A 16 -0.54 2.22 -2.03
N ALA A 17 0.63 2.62 -2.54
CA ALA A 17 0.94 4.03 -2.79
C ALA A 17 0.01 4.65 -3.85
N GLY A 18 -0.31 3.91 -4.92
CA GLY A 18 -1.25 4.36 -5.95
C GLY A 18 -2.67 4.56 -5.41
N LEU A 19 -3.17 3.62 -4.60
CA LEU A 19 -4.49 3.72 -3.98
C LEU A 19 -4.56 4.87 -2.97
N GLU A 20 -3.54 5.00 -2.12
CA GLU A 20 -3.44 6.11 -1.16
C GLU A 20 -3.44 7.47 -1.86
N TRP A 21 -2.67 7.60 -2.94
CA TRP A 21 -2.64 8.81 -3.74
C TRP A 21 -3.99 9.12 -4.38
N CYS A 22 -4.61 8.13 -5.05
CA CYS A 22 -5.93 8.30 -5.67
C CYS A 22 -7.01 8.67 -4.64
N TYR A 23 -6.94 8.10 -3.45
CA TYR A 23 -7.88 8.41 -2.37
C TYR A 23 -7.68 9.84 -1.86
N GLY A 24 -6.44 10.26 -1.62
CA GLY A 24 -6.14 11.65 -1.25
C GLY A 24 -6.59 12.65 -2.32
N ALA A 25 -6.29 12.38 -3.59
CA ALA A 25 -6.72 13.23 -4.70
C ALA A 25 -8.25 13.31 -4.83
N PHE A 26 -8.97 12.22 -4.58
CA PHE A 26 -10.42 12.23 -4.52
C PHE A 26 -10.96 13.14 -3.41
N TRP A 27 -10.41 13.05 -2.20
CA TRP A 27 -10.86 13.89 -1.10
C TRP A 27 -10.49 15.37 -1.26
N ASP A 28 -9.41 15.64 -1.98
CA ASP A 28 -9.03 16.99 -2.37
C ASP A 28 -10.04 17.62 -3.32
N MET A 29 -10.54 16.84 -4.29
CA MET A 29 -11.63 17.26 -5.15
C MET A 29 -12.94 17.53 -4.38
N VAL A 30 -13.19 16.79 -3.29
CA VAL A 30 -14.35 16.99 -2.41
C VAL A 30 -14.12 18.16 -1.43
N GLY A 31 -12.89 18.68 -1.34
CA GLY A 31 -12.52 19.81 -0.47
C GLY A 31 -12.28 19.44 0.99
N VAL A 32 -12.12 18.15 1.31
CA VAL A 32 -11.98 17.65 2.69
C VAL A 32 -10.82 16.65 2.78
N THR A 33 -9.66 17.01 2.27
CA THR A 33 -8.47 16.15 2.29
C THR A 33 -8.05 15.86 3.73
N PRO A 34 -8.17 14.60 4.20
CA PRO A 34 -7.93 14.30 5.61
C PRO A 34 -6.44 14.26 5.96
N TRP A 35 -5.58 14.05 4.96
CA TRP A 35 -4.13 14.09 5.13
C TRP A 35 -3.41 14.53 3.87
N THR A 36 -2.30 15.22 4.06
CA THR A 36 -1.33 15.53 3.00
C THR A 36 0.08 15.29 3.55
N TYR A 37 1.00 14.95 2.66
CA TYR A 37 2.42 14.79 2.93
C TYR A 37 3.16 16.00 2.35
N PRO A 38 3.28 17.12 3.09
CA PRO A 38 3.78 18.38 2.54
C PRO A 38 5.22 18.30 2.03
N ASN A 39 6.02 17.37 2.57
CA ASN A 39 7.41 17.16 2.17
C ASN A 39 7.58 16.08 1.08
N SER A 40 6.48 15.48 0.58
CA SER A 40 6.53 14.46 -0.45
C SER A 40 6.24 15.05 -1.82
N LEU A 41 7.05 14.65 -2.82
CA LEU A 41 6.83 15.00 -4.23
C LEU A 41 5.46 14.55 -4.75
N LEU A 42 4.87 13.51 -4.13
CA LEU A 42 3.59 12.95 -4.54
C LEU A 42 2.40 13.58 -3.80
N HIS A 43 2.61 14.48 -2.85
CA HIS A 43 1.61 15.24 -2.07
C HIS A 43 0.63 14.40 -1.21
N TYR A 44 0.00 13.37 -1.77
CA TYR A 44 -1.00 12.52 -1.09
C TYR A 44 -0.48 11.13 -0.72
N THR A 45 0.75 10.80 -1.10
CA THR A 45 1.49 9.62 -0.63
C THR A 45 2.94 10.00 -0.37
N SER A 46 3.69 9.20 0.38
CA SER A 46 5.11 9.42 0.69
C SER A 46 5.96 8.24 0.26
N LEU A 47 7.16 8.53 -0.28
CA LEU A 47 8.14 7.49 -0.59
C LEU A 47 8.61 6.73 0.66
N GLU A 48 8.59 7.38 1.81
CA GLU A 48 8.90 6.76 3.10
C GLU A 48 7.83 5.76 3.55
N GLY A 49 6.60 5.91 3.05
CA GLY A 49 5.46 5.03 3.35
C GLY A 49 5.38 3.80 2.43
N LEU A 50 6.01 3.84 1.25
CA LEU A 50 6.04 2.71 0.29
C LEU A 50 6.42 1.38 0.95
N PRO A 51 7.49 1.30 1.79
CA PRO A 51 7.87 0.04 2.41
C PRO A 51 6.79 -0.57 3.32
N LEU A 52 5.97 0.26 3.96
CA LEU A 52 4.89 -0.18 4.83
C LEU A 52 3.76 -0.84 4.02
N TRP A 53 3.42 -0.28 2.86
CA TRP A 53 2.45 -0.88 1.94
C TRP A 53 2.89 -2.27 1.46
N GLY A 54 4.17 -2.40 1.08
CA GLY A 54 4.75 -3.69 0.71
C GLY A 54 4.69 -4.71 1.84
N PHE A 55 5.07 -4.30 3.05
CA PHE A 55 5.05 -5.17 4.23
C PHE A 55 3.62 -5.58 4.61
N GLY A 56 2.69 -4.63 4.67
CA GLY A 56 1.28 -4.87 4.97
C GLY A 56 0.64 -5.85 4.00
N GLY A 57 0.92 -5.71 2.70
CA GLY A 57 0.46 -6.66 1.68
C GLY A 57 0.99 -8.08 1.91
N LEU A 58 2.27 -8.22 2.27
CA LEU A 58 2.86 -9.52 2.60
C LEU A 58 2.26 -10.13 3.89
N VAL A 59 1.94 -9.31 4.89
CA VAL A 59 1.22 -9.76 6.09
C VAL A 59 -0.14 -10.32 5.73
N ILE A 60 -0.91 -9.62 4.88
CA ILE A 60 -2.22 -10.08 4.40
C ILE A 60 -2.09 -11.41 3.64
N VAL A 61 -1.11 -11.54 2.73
CA VAL A 61 -0.85 -12.81 2.02
C VAL A 61 -0.53 -13.94 3.00
N SER A 62 0.25 -13.65 4.05
CA SER A 62 0.63 -14.65 5.06
C SER A 62 -0.58 -15.09 5.89
N ILE A 63 -1.46 -14.16 6.27
CA ILE A 63 -2.72 -14.45 6.97
C ILE A 63 -3.64 -15.26 6.06
N PHE A 64 -3.81 -14.85 4.79
CA PHE A 64 -4.64 -15.55 3.81
C PHE A 64 -4.22 -17.02 3.66
N LYS A 65 -2.92 -17.27 3.47
CA LYS A 65 -2.38 -18.64 3.42
C LYS A 65 -2.62 -19.39 4.72
N SER A 66 -2.42 -18.74 5.86
CA SER A 66 -2.54 -19.40 7.17
C SER A 66 -3.98 -19.75 7.55
N VAL A 67 -4.95 -18.90 7.19
CA VAL A 67 -6.35 -19.03 7.61
C VAL A 67 -7.19 -19.77 6.58
N ILE A 68 -7.01 -19.44 5.29
CA ILE A 68 -7.91 -19.94 4.24
C ILE A 68 -7.39 -21.26 3.67
N GLN A 69 -6.07 -21.42 3.46
CA GLN A 69 -5.55 -22.70 2.96
C GLN A 69 -5.50 -23.81 4.01
N ARG A 70 -5.60 -23.50 5.31
CA ARG A 70 -5.78 -24.52 6.35
C ARG A 70 -7.20 -25.10 6.42
N LYS A 71 -8.18 -24.45 5.78
CA LYS A 71 -9.58 -24.87 5.78
C LYS A 71 -9.99 -25.61 4.50
N ALA A 72 -9.07 -25.78 3.55
CA ALA A 72 -9.29 -26.46 2.27
C ALA A 72 -8.75 -27.89 2.28
#